data_AF-A0A955DIC6-F1
#
_entry.id   AF-A0A955DIC6-F1
#
_cell.length_a   1.000
_cell.length_b   1.000
_cell.length_c   1.000
_cell.angle_alpha   90.00
_cell.angle_beta   90.00
_cell.angle_gamma   90.00
#
_symmetry.space_group_name_H-M   'P 1'
#
loop_
_entity.id
_entity.type
_entity.pdbx_description
1 polymer ?
#
loop_
_entity_poly.entity_id
_entity_poly.type
_entity_poly.pdbx_seq_one_letter_code
_entity_poly.pdbx_strand_id
1 'polypeptide(L)'
;MDYLKLTVWASPSEVKEWVEAGIIERFGWGRPVYEAEGWTLEEAGGRARLRHVAGCLSVVEYTDEVCGEKEFCTVEVKGEGCEHLGNEGIRFLLDDLGHRFRVRPSRVDLMAHTMAFTPKQVRDAVNQGQYNSRSVTADNMVFTESSEGDTCYLGMKSKDRGGMKRCGSRLMRFYDRRGPTRAELQLHKEYAHAMGTLLPANVQEWPEFIRGCMRHFCDFVDRDASDRASRCPQLVWWAEFTSTVEKVSIPRKQYDASRSPLCKLDGLIKRHVRRLYAAERALGIDWILERIRKHAGDLRPEDYAHLLEELLAFRGSGVMQVPDLGQDIPI
;
A
#
# COMPACT_ATOMS: atom_id res chain seq x y z
N MET A 1 1.13 13.90 -9.05
CA MET A 1 1.32 12.55 -8.44
C MET A 1 2.70 12.05 -8.85
N ASP A 2 3.32 11.14 -8.10
CA ASP A 2 4.67 10.64 -8.42
C ASP A 2 4.74 9.14 -8.73
N TYR A 3 3.79 8.35 -8.26
CA TYR A 3 3.77 6.94 -8.60
C TYR A 3 2.33 6.43 -8.57
N LEU A 4 1.96 5.66 -9.57
CA LEU A 4 0.67 5.00 -9.64
C LEU A 4 0.88 3.54 -9.99
N LYS A 5 0.30 2.64 -9.20
CA LYS A 5 0.22 1.21 -9.51
C LYS A 5 -1.20 0.73 -9.38
N LEU A 6 -1.69 0.11 -10.44
CA LEU A 6 -3.05 -0.38 -10.57
C LEU A 6 -3.01 -1.89 -10.77
N THR A 7 -3.86 -2.63 -10.06
CA THR A 7 -4.20 -4.00 -10.40
C THR A 7 -5.39 -3.98 -11.35
N VAL A 8 -5.28 -4.66 -12.48
CA VAL A 8 -6.30 -4.72 -13.53
C VAL A 8 -6.69 -6.17 -13.76
N TRP A 9 -7.98 -6.48 -13.66
CA TRP A 9 -8.48 -7.85 -13.90
C TRP A 9 -8.91 -7.98 -15.36
N ALA A 10 -7.91 -8.13 -16.23
CA ALA A 10 -8.03 -8.35 -17.66
C ALA A 10 -6.75 -9.05 -18.16
N SER A 11 -6.78 -9.57 -19.39
CA SER A 11 -5.59 -10.16 -19.98
C SER A 11 -4.50 -9.10 -20.16
N PRO A 12 -3.20 -9.44 -19.94
CA PRO A 12 -2.11 -8.49 -20.18
C PRO A 12 -2.08 -7.97 -21.62
N SER A 13 -2.48 -8.77 -22.61
CA SER A 13 -2.55 -8.38 -24.03
C SER A 13 -3.60 -7.28 -24.27
N GLU A 14 -4.82 -7.43 -23.75
CA GLU A 14 -5.87 -6.41 -23.90
C GLU A 14 -5.46 -5.08 -23.25
N VAL A 15 -4.86 -5.15 -22.06
CA VAL A 15 -4.38 -3.94 -21.36
C VAL A 15 -3.23 -3.30 -22.10
N LYS A 16 -2.32 -4.09 -22.70
CA LYS A 16 -1.21 -3.58 -23.52
C LYS A 16 -1.73 -2.86 -24.76
N GLU A 17 -2.61 -3.48 -25.53
CA GLU A 17 -3.22 -2.87 -26.73
C GLU A 17 -3.93 -1.57 -26.37
N TRP A 18 -4.65 -1.57 -25.24
CA TRP A 18 -5.28 -0.35 -24.73
C TRP A 18 -4.28 0.75 -24.36
N VAL A 19 -3.19 0.42 -23.65
CA VAL A 19 -2.14 1.39 -23.31
C VAL A 19 -1.53 1.98 -24.59
N GLU A 20 -1.20 1.13 -25.55
CA GLU A 20 -0.54 1.53 -26.80
C GLU A 20 -1.45 2.41 -27.65
N ALA A 21 -2.72 2.05 -27.84
CA ALA A 21 -3.66 2.85 -28.64
C ALA A 21 -4.18 4.09 -27.89
N GLY A 22 -4.47 3.96 -26.59
CA GLY A 22 -5.20 4.98 -25.82
C GLY A 22 -4.32 6.03 -25.14
N ILE A 23 -3.13 5.63 -24.64
CA ILE A 23 -2.25 6.52 -23.87
C ILE A 23 -1.11 7.04 -24.75
N ILE A 24 -0.43 6.16 -25.49
CA ILE A 24 0.75 6.57 -26.26
C ILE A 24 0.37 7.54 -27.38
N GLU A 25 -0.66 7.21 -28.17
CA GLU A 25 -1.11 8.09 -29.26
C GLU A 25 -1.67 9.41 -28.75
N ARG A 26 -2.42 9.38 -27.64
CA ARG A 26 -3.11 10.56 -27.10
C ARG A 26 -2.17 11.55 -26.41
N PHE A 27 -1.19 11.06 -25.66
CA PHE A 27 -0.26 11.90 -24.90
C PHE A 27 1.08 12.09 -25.61
N GLY A 28 1.21 11.59 -26.85
CA GLY A 28 2.41 11.78 -27.66
C GLY A 28 3.65 11.12 -27.07
N TRP A 29 3.49 10.01 -26.33
CA TRP A 29 4.65 9.22 -25.94
C TRP A 29 5.33 8.70 -27.19
N GLY A 30 6.63 8.97 -27.31
CA GLY A 30 7.45 8.41 -28.36
C GLY A 30 7.28 6.89 -28.39
N ARG A 31 7.45 6.28 -29.58
CA ARG A 31 7.31 4.82 -29.75
C ARG A 31 8.04 4.07 -28.63
N PRO A 32 7.45 2.99 -28.10
CA PRO A 32 8.05 2.17 -27.05
C PRO A 32 9.53 1.88 -27.32
N VAL A 33 10.39 2.20 -26.36
CA VAL A 33 11.75 1.64 -26.35
C VAL A 33 11.66 0.28 -25.66
N TYR A 34 12.12 -0.74 -26.39
CA TYR A 34 11.82 -2.17 -26.33
C TYR A 34 11.80 -2.91 -24.97
N GLU A 35 11.12 -4.06 -25.03
CA GLU A 35 11.01 -5.16 -24.07
C GLU A 35 12.34 -5.56 -23.42
N ALA A 36 12.48 -5.30 -22.12
CA ALA A 36 13.34 -6.10 -21.28
C ALA A 36 12.51 -7.27 -20.74
N GLU A 37 12.67 -8.46 -21.33
CA GLU A 37 12.16 -9.69 -20.72
C GLU A 37 13.00 -10.02 -19.49
N GLY A 38 12.53 -9.59 -18.33
CA GLY A 38 13.06 -9.99 -17.04
C GLY A 38 12.05 -10.84 -16.30
N TRP A 39 12.47 -12.03 -15.87
CA TRP A 39 11.77 -12.73 -14.79
C TRP A 39 12.25 -12.14 -13.47
N THR A 40 11.34 -11.59 -12.67
CA THR A 40 11.63 -11.29 -11.27
C THR A 40 11.03 -12.39 -10.40
N LEU A 41 11.87 -13.02 -9.59
CA LEU A 41 11.47 -14.11 -8.68
C LEU A 41 10.85 -13.53 -7.40
N GLU A 42 9.73 -14.14 -7.00
CA GLU A 42 9.15 -14.24 -5.65
C GLU A 42 8.74 -12.95 -4.91
N GLU A 43 7.59 -12.41 -5.29
CA GLU A 43 6.62 -11.97 -4.28
C GLU A 43 5.31 -12.78 -4.48
N ALA A 44 4.92 -13.55 -3.46
CA ALA A 44 3.66 -14.34 -3.39
C ALA A 44 3.54 -15.67 -4.17
N GLY A 45 4.64 -16.35 -4.50
CA GLY A 45 4.60 -17.76 -4.94
C GLY A 45 4.12 -18.01 -6.38
N GLY A 46 4.12 -16.99 -7.24
CA GLY A 46 3.86 -17.10 -8.68
C GLY A 46 5.01 -16.54 -9.52
N ARG A 47 5.04 -16.87 -10.83
CA ARG A 47 5.99 -16.28 -11.78
C ARG A 47 5.42 -14.98 -12.34
N ALA A 48 6.15 -13.88 -12.17
CA ALA A 48 5.82 -12.59 -12.77
C ALA A 48 6.70 -12.36 -14.01
N ARG A 49 6.08 -11.95 -15.12
CA ARG A 49 6.78 -11.50 -16.32
C ARG A 49 6.60 -10.00 -16.45
N LEU A 50 7.69 -9.26 -16.32
CA LEU A 50 7.65 -7.81 -16.52
C LEU A 50 7.67 -7.50 -18.01
N ARG A 51 6.67 -6.77 -18.52
CA ARG A 51 6.69 -6.20 -19.87
C ARG A 51 6.65 -4.68 -19.80
N HIS A 52 7.68 -4.05 -20.32
CA HIS A 52 7.70 -2.60 -20.49
C HIS A 52 6.91 -2.23 -21.75
N VAL A 53 5.91 -1.35 -21.61
CA VAL A 53 5.05 -0.95 -22.73
C VAL A 53 5.49 0.40 -23.28
N ALA A 54 5.93 1.34 -22.44
CA ALA A 54 6.53 2.59 -22.90
C ALA A 54 7.31 3.29 -21.77
N GLY A 55 8.65 3.18 -21.76
CA GLY A 55 9.53 3.92 -20.85
C GLY A 55 9.14 3.80 -19.36
N CYS A 56 8.41 4.80 -18.87
CA CYS A 56 7.97 4.95 -17.48
C CYS A 56 6.63 4.26 -17.14
N LEU A 57 5.98 3.66 -18.14
CA LEU A 57 4.80 2.80 -18.00
C LEU A 57 5.13 1.35 -18.28
N SER A 58 4.81 0.49 -17.32
CA SER A 58 4.98 -0.95 -17.45
C SER A 58 3.68 -1.69 -17.17
N VAL A 59 3.48 -2.79 -17.90
CA VAL A 59 2.43 -3.76 -17.66
C VAL A 59 3.09 -5.04 -17.16
N VAL A 60 2.90 -5.35 -15.88
CA VAL A 60 3.45 -6.55 -15.25
C VAL A 60 2.41 -7.66 -15.33
N GLU A 61 2.78 -8.74 -16.02
CA GLU A 61 1.96 -9.94 -16.18
C GLU A 61 2.18 -10.88 -14.98
N TYR A 62 1.09 -11.37 -14.41
CA TYR A 62 1.11 -12.38 -13.35
C TYR A 62 0.44 -13.64 -13.88
N THR A 63 1.18 -14.74 -13.89
CA THR A 63 0.64 -16.07 -14.19
C THR A 63 0.46 -16.82 -12.88
N ASP A 64 -0.80 -17.06 -12.50
CA ASP A 64 -1.12 -17.94 -11.39
C ASP A 64 -1.30 -19.35 -11.95
N GLU A 65 -0.21 -20.13 -11.96
CA GLU A 65 -0.21 -21.55 -12.39
C GLU A 65 -1.19 -22.40 -11.54
N VAL A 66 -1.63 -21.93 -10.36
CA VAL A 66 -2.49 -22.67 -9.42
C VAL A 66 -3.98 -22.36 -9.63
N CYS A 67 -4.34 -21.15 -10.08
CA CYS A 67 -5.74 -20.72 -10.16
C CYS A 67 -6.39 -20.84 -11.54
N GLY A 68 -5.65 -21.22 -12.59
CA GLY A 68 -6.18 -21.68 -13.88
C GLY A 68 -7.00 -20.69 -14.73
N GLU A 69 -7.53 -19.59 -14.19
CA GLU A 69 -8.55 -18.78 -14.89
C GLU A 69 -8.58 -17.27 -14.53
N LYS A 70 -7.69 -16.75 -13.68
CA LYS A 70 -7.69 -15.32 -13.34
C LYS A 70 -6.44 -14.63 -13.83
N GLU A 71 -6.48 -14.23 -15.09
CA GLU A 71 -5.52 -13.26 -15.62
C GLU A 71 -5.78 -11.90 -14.97
N PHE A 72 -4.78 -11.41 -14.25
CA PHE A 72 -4.70 -10.01 -13.87
C PHE A 72 -3.31 -9.52 -14.18
N CYS A 73 -3.20 -8.24 -14.49
CA CYS A 73 -1.93 -7.58 -14.67
C CYS A 73 -1.83 -6.39 -13.73
N THR A 74 -0.64 -5.81 -13.67
CA THR A 74 -0.42 -4.55 -12.99
C THR A 74 0.04 -3.50 -13.99
N VAL A 75 -0.60 -2.34 -13.96
CA VAL A 75 -0.14 -1.14 -14.67
C VAL A 75 0.62 -0.27 -13.68
N GLU A 76 1.88 0.05 -13.97
CA GLU A 76 2.73 0.94 -13.16
C GLU A 76 3.16 2.16 -13.95
N VAL A 77 2.87 3.34 -13.42
CA VAL A 77 3.38 4.64 -13.89
C VAL A 77 4.39 5.15 -12.85
N LYS A 78 5.67 5.23 -13.21
CA LYS A 78 6.75 5.75 -12.35
C LYS A 78 6.80 7.29 -12.36
N GLY A 79 7.63 7.90 -11.52
CA GLY A 79 7.81 9.36 -11.37
C GLY A 79 7.84 10.14 -12.67
N GLU A 80 8.81 9.83 -13.53
CA GLU A 80 8.95 10.47 -14.84
C GLU A 80 7.72 10.27 -15.75
N GLY A 81 7.03 9.13 -15.63
CA GLY A 81 5.79 8.87 -16.36
C GLY A 81 4.62 9.68 -15.82
N CYS A 82 4.52 9.83 -14.50
CA CYS A 82 3.51 10.68 -13.87
C CYS A 82 3.72 12.16 -14.21
N GLU A 83 4.98 12.59 -14.24
CA GLU A 83 5.36 13.95 -14.65
C GLU A 83 4.97 14.21 -16.10
N HIS A 84 5.29 13.27 -17.01
CA HIS A 84 4.94 13.41 -18.41
C HIS A 84 3.41 13.42 -18.66
N LEU A 85 2.67 12.48 -18.04
CA LEU A 85 1.21 12.43 -18.20
C LEU A 85 0.53 13.68 -17.62
N GLY A 86 1.15 14.31 -16.61
CA GLY A 86 0.52 15.33 -15.80
C GLY A 86 -0.71 14.79 -15.06
N ASN A 87 -1.39 15.67 -14.32
CA ASN A 87 -2.55 15.26 -13.55
C ASN A 87 -3.74 14.85 -14.46
N GLU A 88 -3.92 15.51 -15.62
CA GLU A 88 -4.98 15.15 -16.57
C GLU A 88 -4.76 13.77 -17.20
N GLY A 89 -3.53 13.43 -17.58
CA GLY A 89 -3.25 12.10 -18.13
C GLY A 89 -3.43 10.99 -17.11
N ILE A 90 -3.06 11.24 -15.84
CA ILE A 90 -3.31 10.30 -14.75
C ILE A 90 -4.81 10.13 -14.50
N ARG A 91 -5.59 11.22 -14.49
CA ARG A 91 -7.04 11.17 -14.33
C ARG A 91 -7.68 10.39 -15.48
N PHE A 92 -7.32 10.71 -16.72
CA PHE A 92 -7.78 9.98 -17.90
C PHE A 92 -7.47 8.49 -17.81
N LEU A 93 -6.26 8.12 -17.40
CA LEU A 93 -5.85 6.73 -17.22
C LEU A 93 -6.70 6.02 -16.17
N LEU A 94 -6.99 6.67 -15.03
CA LEU A 94 -7.85 6.09 -13.98
C LEU A 94 -9.30 5.92 -14.47
N ASP A 95 -9.86 6.94 -15.13
CA ASP A 95 -11.24 6.96 -15.59
C ASP A 95 -11.47 5.94 -16.73
N ASP A 96 -10.68 6.01 -17.82
CA ASP A 96 -10.87 5.16 -19.00
C ASP A 96 -10.55 3.69 -18.71
N LEU A 97 -9.50 3.40 -17.94
CA LEU A 97 -9.19 2.03 -17.52
C LEU A 97 -10.27 1.49 -16.58
N GLY A 98 -10.80 2.32 -15.67
CA GLY A 98 -11.87 1.96 -14.74
C GLY A 98 -13.24 1.75 -15.41
N HIS A 99 -13.49 2.39 -16.56
CA HIS A 99 -14.67 2.15 -17.38
C HIS A 99 -14.60 0.83 -18.15
N ARG A 100 -13.41 0.45 -18.62
CA ARG A 100 -13.20 -0.75 -19.45
C ARG A 100 -13.00 -2.01 -18.63
N PHE A 101 -12.27 -1.89 -17.53
CA PHE A 101 -11.84 -3.03 -16.74
C PHE A 101 -12.17 -2.82 -15.28
N ARG A 102 -12.21 -3.93 -14.54
CA ARG A 102 -12.13 -3.83 -13.09
C ARG A 102 -10.71 -3.39 -12.74
N VAL A 103 -10.59 -2.26 -12.05
CA VAL A 103 -9.31 -1.67 -11.62
C VAL A 103 -9.28 -1.46 -10.12
N ARG A 104 -8.08 -1.60 -9.54
CA ARG A 104 -7.83 -1.27 -8.14
C ARG A 104 -6.46 -0.63 -7.99
N PRO A 105 -6.36 0.62 -7.55
CA PRO A 105 -5.07 1.17 -7.14
C PRO A 105 -4.50 0.38 -5.96
N SER A 106 -3.27 -0.10 -6.12
CA SER A 106 -2.54 -0.87 -5.11
C SER A 106 -1.40 -0.06 -4.50
N ARG A 107 -0.87 0.95 -5.21
CA ARG A 107 -0.01 2.01 -4.68
C ARG A 107 -0.30 3.36 -5.35
N VAL A 108 -0.31 4.42 -4.55
CA VAL A 108 -0.41 5.82 -5.00
C VAL A 108 0.59 6.64 -4.20
N ASP A 109 1.51 7.33 -4.85
CA ASP A 109 2.43 8.27 -4.20
C ASP A 109 1.99 9.69 -4.56
N LEU A 110 1.41 10.39 -3.58
CA LEU A 110 1.05 11.79 -3.68
C LEU A 110 2.30 12.63 -3.43
N MET A 111 2.44 13.75 -4.11
CA MET A 111 3.70 14.50 -4.09
C MET A 111 3.47 16.00 -4.18
N ALA A 112 4.27 16.74 -3.41
CA ALA A 112 4.30 18.18 -3.40
C ALA A 112 5.77 18.64 -3.47
N HIS A 113 6.01 19.67 -4.28
CA HIS A 113 7.35 20.22 -4.55
C HIS A 113 7.60 21.51 -3.79
N THR A 114 8.87 21.94 -3.79
CA THR A 114 9.32 23.29 -3.43
C THR A 114 8.91 23.72 -2.02
N MET A 115 9.32 22.95 -1.01
CA MET A 115 9.12 23.34 0.39
C MET A 115 10.19 24.31 0.87
N ALA A 116 9.78 25.28 1.68
CA ALA A 116 10.69 26.22 2.35
C ALA A 116 11.41 25.63 3.57
N PHE A 117 11.06 24.40 3.98
CA PHE A 117 11.68 23.69 5.09
C PHE A 117 12.56 22.53 4.61
N THR A 118 13.46 22.04 5.47
CA THR A 118 14.40 20.95 5.17
C THR A 118 13.97 19.61 5.80
N PRO A 119 14.49 18.48 5.30
CA PRO A 119 14.32 17.18 5.97
C PRO A 119 14.81 17.18 7.42
N LYS A 120 15.87 17.94 7.74
CA LYS A 120 16.39 18.11 9.10
C LYS A 120 15.38 18.77 10.04
N GLN A 121 14.69 19.82 9.59
CA GLN A 121 13.63 20.46 10.40
C GLN A 121 12.49 19.48 10.71
N VAL A 122 12.13 18.61 9.76
CA VAL A 122 11.14 17.56 10.00
C VAL A 122 11.63 16.57 11.05
N ARG A 123 12.86 16.06 10.92
CA ARG A 123 13.48 15.16 11.90
C ARG A 123 13.47 15.77 13.30
N ASP A 124 13.91 17.02 13.41
CA ASP A 124 14.05 17.72 14.68
C ASP A 124 12.67 17.93 15.33
N ALA A 125 11.65 18.31 14.57
CA ALA A 125 10.28 18.41 15.06
C ALA A 125 9.75 17.06 15.57
N VAL A 126 10.01 15.95 14.85
CA VAL A 126 9.61 14.61 15.33
C VAL A 126 10.34 14.22 16.61
N ASN A 127 11.64 14.44 16.68
CA ASN A 127 12.44 14.12 17.87
C ASN A 127 12.02 14.92 19.10
N GLN A 128 11.57 16.16 18.90
CA GLN A 128 11.05 17.03 19.96
C GLN A 128 9.58 16.76 20.28
N GLY A 129 8.92 15.81 19.60
CA GLY A 129 7.50 15.52 19.80
C GLY A 129 6.54 16.55 19.19
N GLN A 130 7.03 17.50 18.38
CA GLN A 130 6.34 18.66 17.81
C GLN A 130 5.41 18.28 16.63
N TYR A 131 4.51 17.31 16.84
CA TYR A 131 3.59 16.82 15.83
C TYR A 131 2.27 16.28 16.42
N ASN A 132 1.26 16.20 15.57
CA ASN A 132 -0.02 15.56 15.80
C ASN A 132 -0.27 14.54 14.71
N SER A 133 -0.10 13.25 15.04
CA SER A 133 -0.32 12.14 14.13
C SER A 133 -0.83 10.91 14.86
N ARG A 134 -1.64 10.13 14.15
CA ARG A 134 -2.01 8.75 14.57
C ARG A 134 -1.13 7.67 13.92
N SER A 135 -0.25 8.06 13.01
CA SER A 135 0.56 7.13 12.19
C SER A 135 2.06 7.27 12.45
N VAL A 136 2.48 8.42 12.96
CA VAL A 136 3.88 8.75 13.16
C VAL A 136 4.20 8.71 14.65
N THR A 137 5.34 8.13 14.99
CA THR A 137 5.99 8.14 16.30
C THR A 137 7.48 8.36 16.08
N ALA A 138 8.22 8.82 17.09
CA ALA A 138 9.67 8.97 16.96
C ALA A 138 10.35 7.65 16.53
N ASP A 139 9.92 6.51 17.10
CA ASP A 139 10.42 5.18 16.75
C ASP A 139 10.14 4.73 15.32
N ASN A 140 9.23 5.41 14.61
CA ASN A 140 8.91 5.11 13.23
C ASN A 140 9.36 6.22 12.25
N MET A 141 10.30 7.04 12.70
CA MET A 141 11.04 7.97 11.88
C MET A 141 12.43 7.40 11.57
N VAL A 142 12.84 7.49 10.32
CA VAL A 142 14.20 7.16 9.89
C VAL A 142 14.77 8.36 9.16
N PHE A 143 15.98 8.76 9.53
CA PHE A 143 16.69 9.84 8.87
C PHE A 143 17.97 9.32 8.22
N THR A 144 18.21 9.72 6.98
CA THR A 144 19.41 9.36 6.22
C THR A 144 20.07 10.61 5.67
N GLU A 145 21.36 10.77 5.96
CA GLU A 145 22.21 11.81 5.38
C GLU A 145 23.09 11.18 4.30
N SER A 146 23.27 11.89 3.19
CA SER A 146 24.17 11.47 2.11
C SER A 146 24.82 12.67 1.45
N SER A 147 25.88 12.45 0.68
CA SER A 147 26.49 13.50 -0.14
C SER A 147 25.53 14.07 -1.19
N GLU A 148 24.45 13.36 -1.49
CA GLU A 148 23.46 13.76 -2.50
C GLU A 148 22.28 14.52 -1.87
N GLY A 149 22.19 14.60 -0.55
CA GLY A 149 21.08 15.24 0.18
C GLY A 149 20.59 14.40 1.35
N ASP A 150 19.71 15.00 2.14
CA ASP A 150 19.09 14.41 3.31
C ASP A 150 17.72 13.80 2.96
N THR A 151 17.30 12.79 3.71
CA THR A 151 15.95 12.24 3.62
C THR A 151 15.41 11.89 5.00
N CYS A 152 14.20 12.36 5.30
CA CYS A 152 13.43 11.98 6.47
C CYS A 152 12.22 11.13 6.06
N TYR A 153 12.15 9.90 6.57
CA TYR A 153 11.04 8.97 6.38
C TYR A 153 10.17 8.92 7.63
N LEU A 154 8.85 9.03 7.50
CA LEU A 154 7.86 8.87 8.56
C LEU A 154 6.97 7.65 8.28
N GLY A 155 6.86 6.73 9.23
CA GLY A 155 6.23 5.43 9.02
C GLY A 155 7.20 4.35 8.54
N MET A 156 8.50 4.46 8.86
CA MET A 156 9.50 3.41 8.68
C MET A 156 10.20 3.07 9.99
N LYS A 157 10.57 1.81 10.19
CA LYS A 157 11.42 1.37 11.29
C LYS A 157 12.75 0.88 10.75
N SER A 158 13.84 1.23 11.42
CA SER A 158 15.12 0.55 11.21
C SER A 158 15.00 -0.91 11.64
N LYS A 159 15.69 -1.81 10.93
CA LYS A 159 15.89 -3.21 11.31
C LYS A 159 17.28 -3.35 11.91
N ASP A 160 17.41 -4.19 12.92
CA ASP A 160 18.67 -4.45 13.64
C ASP A 160 19.85 -4.85 12.74
N ARG A 161 19.59 -5.35 11.52
CA ARG A 161 20.59 -5.76 10.52
C ARG A 161 20.83 -4.72 9.41
N GLY A 162 20.58 -3.43 9.65
CA GLY A 162 20.89 -2.37 8.70
C GLY A 162 19.91 -2.23 7.53
N GLY A 163 18.66 -2.70 7.68
CA GLY A 163 17.61 -2.53 6.69
C GLY A 163 16.51 -1.59 7.18
N MET A 164 15.66 -1.10 6.29
CA MET A 164 14.47 -0.33 6.67
C MET A 164 13.21 -1.14 6.41
N LYS A 165 12.21 -1.06 7.30
CA LYS A 165 10.90 -1.72 7.17
C LYS A 165 9.80 -0.68 7.27
N ARG A 166 8.91 -0.63 6.27
CA ARG A 166 7.71 0.20 6.36
C ARG A 166 6.78 -0.28 7.49
N CYS A 167 6.27 0.66 8.26
CA CYS A 167 5.27 0.45 9.31
C CYS A 167 3.87 0.75 8.76
N GLY A 168 3.26 -0.26 8.14
CA GLY A 168 1.86 -0.20 7.70
C GLY A 168 1.68 0.16 6.21
N SER A 169 0.53 0.78 5.91
CA SER A 169 0.04 1.05 4.55
C SER A 169 0.26 2.50 4.09
N ARG A 170 0.89 3.35 4.90
CA ARG A 170 1.19 4.75 4.59
C ARG A 170 2.64 5.05 4.96
N LEU A 171 3.30 5.88 4.19
CA LEU A 171 4.68 6.32 4.38
C LEU A 171 4.79 7.76 3.87
N MET A 172 5.35 8.66 4.65
CA MET A 172 5.68 10.01 4.17
C MET A 172 7.19 10.18 4.10
N ARG A 173 7.69 10.85 3.06
CA ARG A 173 9.11 11.13 2.85
C ARG A 173 9.32 12.61 2.59
N PHE A 174 10.41 13.14 3.13
CA PHE A 174 10.91 14.48 2.82
C PHE A 174 12.36 14.37 2.39
N TYR A 175 12.72 14.93 1.25
CA TYR A 175 14.10 14.88 0.76
C TYR A 175 14.45 16.09 -0.10
N ASP A 176 15.74 16.45 -0.13
CA ASP A 176 16.27 17.62 -0.85
C ASP A 176 17.33 17.23 -1.91
N ARG A 177 17.44 15.93 -2.24
CA ARG A 177 18.41 15.41 -3.21
C ARG A 177 18.36 16.04 -4.61
N ARG A 178 17.25 16.69 -4.97
CA ARG A 178 17.01 17.26 -6.30
C ARG A 178 16.80 18.78 -6.26
N GLY A 179 17.34 19.46 -5.25
CA GLY A 179 17.18 20.89 -5.05
C GLY A 179 16.22 21.18 -3.90
N PRO A 180 15.18 22.02 -4.09
CA PRO A 180 14.22 22.31 -3.03
C PRO A 180 13.61 21.03 -2.43
N THR A 181 13.36 21.05 -1.13
CA THR A 181 12.75 19.91 -0.43
C THR A 181 11.45 19.50 -1.09
N ARG A 182 11.26 18.19 -1.23
CA ARG A 182 10.08 17.55 -1.78
C ARG A 182 9.43 16.66 -0.72
N ALA A 183 8.11 16.67 -0.66
CA ALA A 183 7.32 15.83 0.23
C ALA A 183 6.53 14.80 -0.58
N GLU A 184 6.58 13.53 -0.16
CA GLU A 184 5.84 12.43 -0.79
C GLU A 184 5.05 11.65 0.24
N LEU A 185 3.76 11.44 0.00
CA LEU A 185 2.91 10.56 0.76
C LEU A 185 2.57 9.31 -0.06
N GLN A 186 3.27 8.23 0.23
CA GLN A 186 3.06 6.91 -0.36
C GLN A 186 1.93 6.16 0.37
N LEU A 187 0.92 5.75 -0.39
CA LEU A 187 -0.26 5.04 0.06
C LEU A 187 -0.29 3.63 -0.55
N HIS A 188 -0.64 2.63 0.24
CA HIS A 188 -0.73 1.21 -0.16
C HIS A 188 -2.08 0.62 0.24
N LYS A 189 -2.40 -0.54 -0.36
CA LYS A 189 -3.54 -1.38 0.02
C LYS A 189 -4.86 -0.60 0.05
N GLU A 190 -5.54 -0.54 1.20
CA GLU A 190 -6.81 0.15 1.38
C GLU A 190 -6.74 1.66 1.16
N TYR A 191 -5.62 2.31 1.51
CA TYR A 191 -5.47 3.76 1.31
C TYR A 191 -5.24 4.10 -0.16
N ALA A 192 -4.43 3.32 -0.87
CA ALA A 192 -4.28 3.46 -2.31
C ALA A 192 -5.63 3.27 -3.01
N HIS A 193 -6.36 2.21 -2.64
CA HIS A 193 -7.67 1.92 -3.21
C HIS A 193 -8.67 3.07 -3.00
N ALA A 194 -8.77 3.60 -1.77
CA ALA A 194 -9.63 4.74 -1.47
C ALA A 194 -9.24 5.98 -2.29
N MET A 195 -7.96 6.10 -2.66
CA MET A 195 -7.49 7.23 -3.46
C MET A 195 -7.93 7.20 -4.91
N GLY A 196 -8.23 6.03 -5.46
CA GLY A 196 -8.86 5.94 -6.78
C GLY A 196 -10.24 6.60 -6.83
N THR A 197 -10.95 6.71 -5.70
CA THR A 197 -12.31 7.29 -5.64
C THR A 197 -12.35 8.69 -5.03
N LEU A 198 -11.30 9.10 -4.33
CA LEU A 198 -11.26 10.37 -3.60
C LEU A 198 -10.54 11.49 -4.34
N LEU A 199 -9.76 11.17 -5.37
CA LEU A 199 -9.15 12.20 -6.18
C LEU A 199 -10.24 13.12 -6.75
N PRO A 200 -10.12 14.45 -6.58
CA PRO A 200 -11.07 15.38 -7.15
C PRO A 200 -11.17 15.21 -8.67
N ALA A 201 -12.38 15.31 -9.20
CA ALA A 201 -12.60 15.27 -10.65
C ALA A 201 -11.88 16.43 -11.36
N ASN A 202 -11.78 17.58 -10.70
CA ASN A 202 -11.01 18.72 -11.16
C ASN A 202 -9.54 18.59 -10.72
N VAL A 203 -8.64 18.38 -11.68
CA VAL A 203 -7.21 18.19 -11.39
C VAL A 203 -6.53 19.42 -10.78
N GLN A 204 -7.13 20.60 -10.91
CA GLN A 204 -6.57 21.84 -10.34
C GLN A 204 -6.75 21.92 -8.83
N GLU A 205 -7.63 21.10 -8.26
CA GLU A 205 -7.81 20.96 -6.81
C GLU A 205 -6.81 19.97 -6.19
N TRP A 206 -6.10 19.19 -7.01
CA TRP A 206 -5.17 18.17 -6.53
C TRP A 206 -4.05 18.71 -5.64
N PRO A 207 -3.40 19.85 -5.93
CA PRO A 207 -2.35 20.38 -5.06
C PRO A 207 -2.82 20.63 -3.63
N GLU A 208 -3.99 21.25 -3.45
CA GLU A 208 -4.59 21.48 -2.13
C GLU A 208 -5.01 20.18 -1.49
N PHE A 209 -5.70 19.31 -2.23
CA PHE A 209 -6.11 17.99 -1.75
C PHE A 209 -4.91 17.14 -1.26
N ILE A 210 -3.80 17.15 -1.98
CA ILE A 210 -2.57 16.44 -1.62
C ILE A 210 -2.00 17.00 -0.31
N ARG A 211 -1.92 18.32 -0.17
CA ARG A 211 -1.48 18.97 1.07
C ARG A 211 -2.40 18.63 2.24
N GLY A 212 -3.71 18.62 2.02
CA GLY A 212 -4.70 18.20 3.01
C GLY A 212 -4.52 16.75 3.46
N CYS A 213 -4.17 15.84 2.53
CA CYS A 213 -3.85 14.44 2.83
C CYS A 213 -2.55 14.32 3.66
N MET A 214 -1.51 15.09 3.31
CA MET A 214 -0.26 15.14 4.05
C MET A 214 -0.46 15.66 5.47
N ARG A 215 -1.23 16.75 5.63
CA ARG A 215 -1.62 17.32 6.93
C ARG A 215 -2.43 16.34 7.78
N HIS A 216 -3.30 15.52 7.15
CA HIS A 216 -4.00 14.47 7.86
C HIS A 216 -3.08 13.32 8.29
N PHE A 217 -2.06 12.99 7.49
CA PHE A 217 -1.08 11.96 7.85
C PHE A 217 -0.20 12.41 9.03
N CYS A 218 0.33 13.64 9.00
CA CYS A 218 1.10 14.23 10.08
C CYS A 218 0.95 15.75 10.05
N ASP A 219 0.62 16.36 11.18
CA ASP A 219 0.51 17.81 11.32
C ASP A 219 1.58 18.31 12.30
N PHE A 220 2.54 19.11 11.85
CA PHE A 220 3.59 19.62 12.73
C PHE A 220 3.09 20.84 13.51
N VAL A 221 3.13 20.73 14.83
CA VAL A 221 2.48 21.67 15.75
C VAL A 221 3.41 22.03 16.90
N ASP A 222 3.24 23.23 17.43
CA ASP A 222 3.92 23.71 18.63
C ASP A 222 3.27 23.12 19.90
N ARG A 223 3.89 22.07 20.44
CA ARG A 223 3.45 21.34 21.63
C ARG A 223 3.69 22.11 22.92
N ASP A 224 4.48 23.18 22.90
CA ASP A 224 4.73 23.99 24.09
C ASP A 224 3.51 24.86 24.42
N ALA A 225 2.64 25.12 23.43
CA ALA A 225 1.41 25.88 23.60
C ALA A 225 0.28 25.11 24.33
N SER A 226 0.27 23.78 24.29
CA SER A 226 -0.79 22.97 24.93
C SER A 226 -0.44 21.48 25.05
N ASP A 227 -0.85 20.85 26.16
CA ASP A 227 -0.79 19.40 26.33
C ASP A 227 -1.60 18.64 25.25
N ARG A 228 -2.67 19.24 24.72
CA ARG A 228 -3.53 18.63 23.69
C ARG A 228 -3.07 19.03 22.28
N ALA A 229 -2.50 18.08 21.55
CA ALA A 229 -1.90 18.32 20.23
C ALA A 229 -2.88 18.87 19.17
N SER A 230 -4.19 18.63 19.35
CA SER A 230 -5.23 19.21 18.48
C SER A 230 -5.54 20.69 18.73
N ARG A 231 -5.04 21.26 19.83
CA ARG A 231 -5.19 22.69 20.19
C ARG A 231 -3.93 23.51 19.93
N CYS A 232 -2.82 22.84 19.67
CA CYS A 232 -1.55 23.46 19.35
C CYS A 232 -1.62 24.18 17.99
N PRO A 233 -1.06 25.39 17.85
CA PRO A 233 -0.88 26.01 16.55
C PRO A 233 0.14 25.21 15.73
N GLN A 234 0.07 25.31 14.40
CA GLN A 234 1.08 24.69 13.54
C GLN A 234 2.43 25.39 13.69
N LEU A 235 3.53 24.65 13.50
CA LEU A 235 4.84 25.28 13.34
C LEU A 235 4.82 26.20 12.11
N VAL A 236 5.49 27.35 12.19
CA VAL A 236 5.42 28.41 11.15
C VAL A 236 5.67 27.87 9.74
N TRP A 237 6.77 27.13 9.55
CA TRP A 237 7.13 26.55 8.25
C TRP A 237 6.12 25.52 7.72
N TRP A 238 5.42 24.83 8.62
CA TRP A 238 4.39 23.86 8.24
C TRP A 238 3.06 24.56 7.92
N ALA A 239 2.74 25.62 8.66
CA ALA A 239 1.61 26.49 8.37
C ALA A 239 1.77 27.17 7.01
N GLU A 240 2.98 27.61 6.64
CA GLU A 240 3.28 28.17 5.31
C GLU A 240 3.07 27.14 4.21
N PHE A 241 3.56 25.91 4.40
CA PHE A 241 3.38 24.84 3.42
C PHE A 241 1.91 24.41 3.28
N THR A 242 1.26 24.06 4.39
CA THR A 242 -0.12 23.58 4.36
C THR A 242 -1.12 24.70 4.10
N SER A 243 -0.74 25.95 4.34
CA SER A 243 -1.61 27.11 4.24
C SER A 243 -2.90 26.92 5.05
N THR A 244 -4.00 27.52 4.63
CA THR A 244 -5.34 27.34 5.22
C THR A 244 -6.03 26.04 4.77
N VAL A 245 -5.31 25.09 4.17
CA VAL A 245 -5.91 23.86 3.62
C VAL A 245 -6.39 22.95 4.75
N GLU A 246 -7.64 22.49 4.65
CA GLU A 246 -8.22 21.56 5.62
C GLU A 246 -7.60 20.16 5.56
N LYS A 247 -7.72 19.42 6.67
CA LYS A 247 -7.27 18.03 6.73
C LYS A 247 -8.19 17.15 5.89
N VAL A 248 -7.64 16.44 4.92
CA VAL A 248 -8.38 15.46 4.13
C VAL A 248 -8.15 14.07 4.70
N SER A 249 -9.18 13.51 5.33
CA SER A 249 -9.10 12.16 5.85
C SER A 249 -9.25 11.12 4.74
N ILE A 250 -8.28 10.21 4.66
CA ILE A 250 -8.37 9.06 3.78
C ILE A 250 -8.98 7.91 4.59
N PRO A 251 -10.23 7.50 4.29
CA PRO A 251 -10.89 6.44 5.03
C PRO A 251 -10.09 5.16 4.82
N ARG A 252 -9.71 4.56 5.94
CA ARG A 252 -9.40 3.13 5.94
C ARG A 252 -10.72 2.45 5.62
N LYS A 253 -10.82 1.69 4.51
CA LYS A 253 -12.05 0.94 4.18
C LYS A 253 -12.57 0.29 5.47
N GLN A 254 -13.81 0.61 5.85
CA GLN A 254 -14.45 0.04 7.04
C GLN A 254 -14.24 -1.48 7.02
N TYR A 255 -14.06 -2.06 8.21
CA TYR A 255 -13.81 -3.49 8.41
C TYR A 255 -14.61 -4.33 7.41
N ASP A 256 -13.92 -4.84 6.39
CA ASP A 256 -14.52 -5.72 5.42
C ASP A 256 -14.57 -7.08 6.12
N ALA A 257 -15.77 -7.56 6.48
CA ALA A 257 -15.92 -8.84 7.19
C ALA A 257 -15.24 -10.00 6.44
N SER A 258 -15.07 -9.88 5.10
CA SER A 258 -14.30 -10.80 4.26
C SER A 258 -12.79 -10.84 4.56
N ARG A 259 -12.28 -9.92 5.37
CA ARG A 259 -10.90 -9.85 5.88
C ARG A 259 -10.80 -10.23 7.36
N SER A 260 -11.90 -10.65 7.99
CA SER A 260 -11.84 -11.23 9.33
C SER A 260 -10.88 -12.41 9.37
N PRO A 261 -10.23 -12.70 10.51
CA PRO A 261 -9.46 -13.93 10.69
C PRO A 261 -10.25 -15.17 10.27
N LEU A 262 -11.57 -15.20 10.50
CA LEU A 262 -12.46 -16.26 10.04
C LEU A 262 -12.56 -16.35 8.52
N CYS A 263 -12.68 -15.24 7.79
CA CYS A 263 -12.68 -15.31 6.34
C CYS A 263 -11.29 -15.66 5.75
N LYS A 264 -10.19 -15.28 6.42
CA LYS A 264 -8.84 -15.79 6.07
C LYS A 264 -8.78 -17.31 6.27
N LEU A 265 -9.34 -17.81 7.38
CA LEU A 265 -9.43 -19.22 7.70
C LEU A 265 -10.32 -19.95 6.68
N ASP A 266 -11.48 -19.42 6.33
CA ASP A 266 -12.35 -19.94 5.27
C ASP A 266 -11.63 -19.99 3.92
N GLY A 267 -10.81 -18.99 3.60
CA GLY A 267 -9.97 -18.98 2.40
C GLY A 267 -8.93 -20.10 2.41
N LEU A 268 -8.28 -20.34 3.54
CA LEU A 268 -7.37 -21.48 3.73
C LEU A 268 -8.11 -22.81 3.61
N ILE A 269 -9.24 -22.96 4.30
CA ILE A 269 -10.10 -24.13 4.22
C ILE A 269 -10.51 -24.37 2.77
N LYS A 270 -11.09 -23.38 2.08
CA LYS A 270 -11.49 -23.51 0.66
C LYS A 270 -10.36 -23.97 -0.26
N ARG A 271 -9.13 -23.51 -0.03
CA ARG A 271 -7.95 -23.92 -0.84
C ARG A 271 -7.57 -25.38 -0.62
N HIS A 272 -7.73 -25.90 0.60
CA HIS A 272 -7.31 -27.25 0.96
C HIS A 272 -8.44 -28.27 1.00
N VAL A 273 -9.70 -27.83 1.14
CA VAL A 273 -10.87 -28.69 1.38
C VAL A 273 -11.08 -29.66 0.23
N ARG A 274 -10.86 -29.25 -1.02
CA ARG A 274 -11.00 -30.16 -2.18
C ARG A 274 -10.01 -31.33 -2.10
N ARG A 275 -8.76 -31.05 -1.70
CA ARG A 275 -7.71 -32.08 -1.57
C ARG A 275 -7.94 -32.94 -0.33
N LEU A 276 -8.33 -32.33 0.79
CA LEU A 276 -8.69 -33.06 2.01
C LEU A 276 -9.91 -33.95 1.81
N TYR A 277 -10.94 -33.48 1.09
CA TYR A 277 -12.12 -34.27 0.76
C TYR A 277 -11.79 -35.44 -0.18
N ALA A 278 -10.94 -35.22 -1.18
CA ALA A 278 -10.45 -36.32 -2.03
C ALA A 278 -9.66 -37.36 -1.22
N ALA A 279 -8.78 -36.91 -0.31
CA ALA A 279 -8.04 -37.78 0.58
C ALA A 279 -8.97 -38.53 1.55
N GLU A 280 -10.05 -37.91 2.03
CA GLU A 280 -11.01 -38.53 2.94
C GLU A 280 -11.73 -39.68 2.23
N ARG A 281 -12.16 -39.45 0.99
CA ARG A 281 -12.81 -40.47 0.16
C ARG A 281 -11.88 -41.65 -0.17
N ALA A 282 -10.58 -41.39 -0.30
CA ALA A 282 -9.60 -42.40 -0.68
C ALA A 282 -9.02 -43.17 0.51
N LEU A 283 -8.78 -42.49 1.64
CA LEU A 283 -7.98 -42.98 2.75
C LEU A 283 -8.73 -43.00 4.10
N GLY A 284 -9.93 -42.43 4.14
CA GLY A 284 -10.71 -42.26 5.36
C GLY A 284 -10.32 -41.03 6.18
N ILE A 285 -11.25 -40.53 6.98
CA ILE A 285 -11.07 -39.35 7.83
C ILE A 285 -10.01 -39.58 8.91
N ASP A 286 -9.91 -40.79 9.46
CA ASP A 286 -8.96 -41.13 10.54
C ASP A 286 -7.51 -40.95 10.09
N TRP A 287 -7.20 -41.34 8.85
CA TRP A 287 -5.87 -41.17 8.27
C TRP A 287 -5.50 -39.69 8.14
N ILE A 288 -6.44 -38.83 7.74
CA ILE A 288 -6.22 -37.38 7.65
C ILE A 288 -5.95 -36.80 9.04
N LEU A 289 -6.76 -37.16 10.03
CA LEU A 289 -6.61 -36.66 11.40
C LEU A 289 -5.27 -37.10 12.01
N GLU A 290 -4.83 -38.33 11.76
CA GLU A 290 -3.51 -38.81 12.16
C GLU A 290 -2.38 -37.95 11.57
N ARG A 291 -2.46 -37.62 10.27
CA ARG A 291 -1.46 -36.77 9.60
C ARG A 291 -1.47 -35.34 10.11
N ILE A 292 -2.64 -34.76 10.34
CA ILE A 292 -2.76 -33.43 10.95
C ILE A 292 -2.09 -33.43 12.32
N ARG A 293 -2.38 -34.41 13.19
CA ARG A 293 -1.76 -34.51 14.52
C ARG A 293 -0.24 -34.68 14.43
N LYS A 294 0.22 -35.56 13.55
CA LYS A 294 1.65 -35.83 13.33
C LYS A 294 2.41 -34.55 12.95
N HIS A 295 1.86 -33.77 12.02
CA HIS A 295 2.53 -32.56 11.52
C HIS A 295 2.23 -31.31 12.34
N ALA A 296 1.14 -31.28 13.10
CA ALA A 296 0.87 -30.21 14.05
C ALA A 296 1.92 -30.16 15.16
N GLY A 297 2.47 -31.31 15.57
CA GLY A 297 3.58 -31.38 16.53
C GLY A 297 4.91 -30.83 15.99
N ASP A 298 5.05 -30.72 14.66
CA ASP A 298 6.23 -30.13 14.01
C ASP A 298 6.12 -28.60 13.88
N LEU A 299 4.95 -28.02 14.15
CA LEU A 299 4.75 -26.58 14.12
C LEU A 299 5.35 -25.96 15.38
N ARG A 300 6.27 -25.01 15.20
CA ARG A 300 6.78 -24.26 16.36
C ARG A 300 5.70 -23.28 16.80
N PRO A 301 5.55 -23.01 18.11
CA PRO A 301 4.58 -22.04 18.61
C PRO A 301 4.66 -20.68 17.91
N GLU A 302 5.87 -20.24 17.53
CA GLU A 302 6.07 -18.98 16.80
C GLU A 302 5.42 -18.96 15.40
N ASP A 303 5.26 -20.12 14.76
CA ASP A 303 4.74 -20.24 13.39
C ASP A 303 3.23 -19.95 13.33
N TYR A 304 2.50 -20.03 14.46
CA TYR A 304 1.05 -19.76 14.54
C TYR A 304 0.60 -18.86 15.70
N ALA A 305 1.50 -18.42 16.59
CA ALA A 305 1.18 -17.54 17.72
C ALA A 305 0.39 -16.29 17.28
N HIS A 306 0.80 -15.63 16.19
CA HIS A 306 0.10 -14.44 15.69
C HIS A 306 -1.32 -14.73 15.20
N LEU A 307 -1.53 -15.88 14.54
CA LEU A 307 -2.87 -16.28 14.08
C LEU A 307 -3.76 -16.65 15.27
N LEU A 308 -3.19 -17.33 16.28
CA LEU A 308 -3.89 -17.68 17.50
C LEU A 308 -4.30 -16.43 18.29
N GLU A 309 -3.41 -15.44 18.45
CA GLU A 309 -3.71 -14.14 19.03
C GLU A 309 -4.82 -13.40 18.25
N GLU A 310 -4.74 -13.37 16.91
CA GLU A 310 -5.79 -12.78 16.06
C GLU A 310 -7.15 -13.47 16.28
N LEU A 311 -7.18 -14.80 16.38
CA LEU A 311 -8.40 -15.59 16.58
C LEU A 311 -8.98 -15.43 17.99
N LEU A 312 -8.14 -15.41 19.03
CA LEU A 312 -8.55 -15.21 20.42
C LEU A 312 -9.08 -13.78 20.64
N ALA A 313 -8.40 -12.77 20.11
CA ALA A 313 -8.87 -11.39 20.14
C ALA A 313 -10.21 -11.24 19.38
N PHE A 314 -10.37 -11.97 18.27
CA PHE A 314 -11.63 -12.00 17.53
C PHE A 314 -12.76 -12.69 18.33
N ARG A 315 -12.49 -13.83 19.01
CA ARG A 315 -13.46 -14.51 19.89
C ARG A 315 -13.94 -13.60 21.03
N GLY A 316 -13.05 -12.81 21.62
CA GLY A 316 -13.37 -11.87 22.69
C GLY A 316 -14.14 -10.61 22.25
N SER A 317 -14.29 -10.37 20.95
CA SER A 317 -14.89 -9.12 20.43
C SER A 317 -16.43 -9.08 20.46
N GLY A 318 -17.09 -10.23 20.65
CA GLY A 318 -18.57 -10.34 20.63
C GLY A 318 -19.21 -10.11 19.26
N VAL A 319 -18.41 -9.99 18.18
CA VAL A 319 -18.87 -9.60 16.83
C VAL A 319 -19.57 -10.76 16.08
N MET A 320 -19.42 -12.01 16.52
CA MET A 320 -20.25 -13.14 16.08
C MET A 320 -20.34 -14.23 17.16
N GLN A 321 -21.48 -14.90 17.24
CA GLN A 321 -21.66 -16.14 18.01
C GLN A 321 -20.84 -17.26 17.34
N VAL A 322 -19.54 -17.33 17.62
CA VAL A 322 -18.78 -18.56 17.36
C VAL A 322 -19.39 -19.63 18.26
N PRO A 323 -19.90 -20.77 17.72
CA PRO A 323 -20.40 -21.86 18.55
C PRO A 323 -19.35 -22.20 19.58
N ASP A 324 -19.75 -22.39 20.84
CA ASP A 324 -18.83 -22.67 21.93
C ASP A 324 -18.16 -24.02 21.65
N LEU A 325 -16.98 -23.98 21.04
CA LEU A 325 -16.11 -25.13 20.91
C LEU A 325 -15.59 -25.37 22.33
N GLY A 326 -16.09 -26.43 22.97
CA GLY A 326 -15.81 -26.79 24.35
C GLY A 326 -14.32 -26.66 24.71
N GLN A 327 -14.07 -26.35 25.99
CA GLN A 327 -12.78 -25.88 26.53
C GLN A 327 -11.59 -26.86 26.45
N ASP A 328 -11.69 -27.97 25.73
CA ASP A 328 -10.68 -29.03 25.70
C ASP A 328 -9.79 -28.95 24.45
N ILE A 329 -9.15 -27.80 24.21
CA ILE A 329 -7.99 -27.75 23.32
C ILE A 329 -6.75 -27.70 24.22
N PRO A 330 -6.02 -28.82 24.39
CA PRO A 330 -4.72 -28.78 25.06
C PRO A 330 -3.78 -27.89 24.25
N ILE A 331 -3.26 -26.85 24.90
CA ILE A 331 -2.23 -25.94 24.35
C ILE A 331 -0.90 -26.68 24.26
#